data_AF-A0A967X9T4-F1
#
_entry.id   AF-A0A967X9T4-F1
#
_cell.length_a   1.000
_cell.length_b   1.000
_cell.length_c   1.000
_cell.angle_alpha   90.00
_cell.angle_beta   90.00
_cell.angle_gamma   90.00
#
_symmetry.space_group_name_H-M   'P 1'
#
loop_
_entity.id
_entity.type
_entity.pdbx_description
1 polymer ?
#
loop_
_entity_poly.entity_id
_entity_poly.type
_entity_poly.pdbx_seq_one_letter_code
_entity_poly.pdbx_strand_id
1 'polypeptide(L)'
;MVISEETRARIAAEQSRYPQPRGALLPALHLVQRELGHIAPETAREVAELFDLQPVDVMEVVTFYNMFYASPGGRHHAYVCTN
;
A
#
# COMPACT_ATOMS: atom_id res chain seq x y z
N MET A 1 -2.28 15.36 -2.45
CA MET A 1 -2.33 14.02 -3.06
C MET A 1 -0.90 13.58 -3.27
N VAL A 2 -0.51 12.53 -2.56
CA VAL A 2 0.83 11.93 -2.55
C VAL A 2 0.92 10.80 -3.58
N ILE A 3 -0.20 10.15 -3.90
CA ILE A 3 -0.29 9.07 -4.89
C ILE A 3 -0.63 9.66 -6.26
N SER A 4 0.18 9.35 -7.28
CA SER A 4 -0.07 9.79 -8.66
C SER A 4 -1.39 9.25 -9.24
N GLU A 5 -1.91 9.97 -10.24
CA GLU A 5 -3.10 9.54 -10.99
C GLU A 5 -2.90 8.20 -11.70
N GLU A 6 -1.69 7.90 -12.18
CA GLU A 6 -1.37 6.61 -12.80
C GLU A 6 -1.53 5.47 -11.80
N THR A 7 -0.98 5.61 -10.59
CA THR A 7 -1.11 4.59 -9.55
C THR A 7 -2.55 4.48 -9.07
N ARG A 8 -3.29 5.59 -8.95
CA ARG A 8 -4.73 5.57 -8.63
C ARG A 8 -5.54 4.78 -9.66
N ALA A 9 -5.29 4.98 -10.95
CA ALA A 9 -5.94 4.21 -12.00
C ALA A 9 -5.62 2.70 -11.90
N ARG A 10 -4.38 2.35 -11.54
CA ARG A 10 -3.97 0.95 -11.32
C ARG A 10 -4.60 0.34 -10.07
N ILE A 11 -4.75 1.11 -8.99
CA ILE A 11 -5.48 0.70 -7.79
C ILE A 11 -6.94 0.40 -8.13
N ALA A 12 -7.60 1.27 -8.89
CA ALA A 12 -8.98 1.05 -9.32
C ALA A 12 -9.12 -0.23 -10.19
N ALA A 13 -8.15 -0.47 -11.08
CA ALA A 13 -8.08 -1.71 -11.84
C ALA A 13 -7.94 -2.94 -10.91
N GLU A 14 -7.09 -2.89 -9.89
CA GLU A 14 -6.99 -3.97 -8.90
C GLU A 14 -8.29 -4.17 -8.13
N GLN A 15 -8.95 -3.10 -7.65
CA GLN A 15 -10.24 -3.19 -6.94
C GLN A 15 -11.31 -3.94 -7.75
N SER A 16 -11.37 -3.72 -9.07
CA SER A 16 -12.34 -4.39 -9.96
C SER A 16 -12.17 -5.91 -10.05
N ARG A 17 -11.02 -6.46 -9.63
CA ARG A 17 -10.73 -7.89 -9.65
C ARG A 17 -11.30 -8.63 -8.43
N TYR A 18 -11.78 -7.90 -7.42
CA TYR A 18 -12.27 -8.46 -6.17
C TYR A 18 -13.77 -8.19 -6.00
N PRO A 19 -14.54 -9.14 -5.44
CA PRO A 19 -15.95 -8.91 -5.11
C PRO A 19 -16.16 -7.80 -4.08
N GLN A 20 -15.15 -7.57 -3.22
CA GLN A 20 -15.13 -6.51 -2.21
C GLN A 20 -13.86 -5.68 -2.38
N PRO A 21 -13.93 -4.34 -2.43
CA PRO A 21 -12.76 -3.48 -2.64
C PRO A 21 -11.64 -3.73 -1.63
N ARG A 22 -11.97 -3.98 -0.34
CA ARG A 22 -11.00 -4.28 0.72
C ARG A 22 -10.06 -5.45 0.36
N GLY A 23 -10.49 -6.40 -0.46
CA GLY A 23 -9.65 -7.52 -0.93
C GLY A 23 -8.45 -7.09 -1.77
N ALA A 24 -8.53 -5.92 -2.42
CA ALA A 24 -7.45 -5.34 -3.22
C ALA A 24 -6.46 -4.50 -2.41
N LEU A 25 -6.58 -4.43 -1.08
CA LEU A 25 -5.74 -3.55 -0.26
C LEU A 25 -4.26 -3.93 -0.33
N LEU A 26 -3.94 -5.22 -0.22
CA LEU A 26 -2.56 -5.72 -0.35
C LEU A 26 -1.90 -5.37 -1.70
N PRO A 27 -2.48 -5.72 -2.86
CA PRO A 27 -1.88 -5.35 -4.14
C PRO A 27 -1.82 -3.83 -4.31
N ALA A 28 -2.80 -3.06 -3.83
CA ALA A 28 -2.74 -1.60 -3.88
C ALA A 28 -1.58 -1.02 -3.05
N LEU A 29 -1.34 -1.51 -1.84
CA LEU A 29 -0.20 -1.07 -1.01
C LEU A 29 1.14 -1.40 -1.68
N HIS A 30 1.24 -2.51 -2.42
CA HIS A 30 2.43 -2.80 -3.23
C HIS A 30 2.64 -1.78 -4.36
N LEU A 31 1.57 -1.34 -5.03
CA LEU A 31 1.65 -0.30 -6.07
C LEU A 31 2.15 1.01 -5.48
N VAL A 32 1.56 1.42 -4.36
CA VAL A 32 1.90 2.65 -3.64
C VAL A 32 3.35 2.64 -3.15
N GLN A 33 3.77 1.55 -2.49
CA GLN A 33 5.15 1.44 -2.03
C GLN A 33 6.16 1.40 -3.18
N ARG A 34 5.80 0.83 -4.33
CA ARG A 34 6.68 0.83 -5.51
C ARG A 34 6.93 2.24 -6.04
N GLU A 35 5.94 3.13 -5.93
CA GLU A 35 6.05 4.53 -6.33
C GLU A 35 6.81 5.37 -5.29
N LEU A 36 6.45 5.23 -4.01
CA LEU A 36 6.91 6.13 -2.94
C LEU A 36 8.07 5.58 -2.09
N GLY A 37 8.42 4.31 -2.27
CA GLY A 37 9.44 3.58 -1.50
C GLY A 37 8.98 3.14 -0.10
N HIS A 38 8.01 3.81 0.49
CA HIS A 38 7.43 3.51 1.81
C HIS A 38 6.00 4.08 1.91
N ILE A 39 5.27 3.67 2.95
CA ILE A 39 3.87 4.02 3.19
C ILE A 39 3.80 4.84 4.47
N ALA A 40 3.96 6.15 4.33
CA ALA A 40 3.86 7.10 5.44
C ALA A 40 2.40 7.28 5.90
N PRO A 41 2.15 7.85 7.10
CA PRO A 41 0.79 8.06 7.62
C PRO A 41 -0.14 8.86 6.70
N GLU A 42 0.39 9.86 5.99
CA GLU A 42 -0.33 10.63 4.97
C GLU A 42 -0.73 9.78 3.76
N THR A 43 0.16 8.89 3.32
CA THR A 43 -0.11 7.93 2.24
C THR A 43 -1.16 6.93 2.69
N ALA A 44 -1.08 6.42 3.92
CA ALA A 44 -2.08 5.49 4.46
C ALA A 44 -3.46 6.14 4.57
N ARG A 45 -3.55 7.43 4.91
CA ARG A 45 -4.82 8.19 4.89
C ARG A 45 -5.40 8.27 3.49
N GLU A 46 -4.57 8.55 2.48
CA GLU A 46 -5.01 8.63 1.09
C GLU A 46 -5.46 7.28 0.54
N VAL A 47 -4.79 6.18 0.90
CA VAL A 47 -5.25 4.82 0.59
C VAL A 47 -6.56 4.50 1.30
N ALA A 48 -6.72 4.90 2.57
CA ALA A 48 -7.95 4.68 3.32
C ALA A 48 -9.15 5.35 2.64
N GLU A 49 -8.99 6.58 2.13
CA GLU A 49 -10.02 7.26 1.33
C GLU A 49 -10.39 6.50 0.05
N LEU A 50 -9.40 5.91 -0.65
CA LEU A 50 -9.64 5.12 -1.88
C LEU A 50 -10.41 3.82 -1.63
N PHE A 51 -10.39 3.31 -0.40
CA PHE A 51 -10.99 2.03 -0.02
C PHE A 51 -12.20 2.17 0.90
N ASP A 52 -12.58 3.40 1.25
CA ASP A 52 -13.61 3.70 2.26
C ASP A 52 -13.31 3.00 3.62
N LEU A 53 -12.07 3.15 4.08
CA LEU A 53 -11.56 2.57 5.33
C LEU A 53 -11.09 3.66 6.30
N GLN A 54 -10.80 3.28 7.54
CA GLN A 54 -10.08 4.18 8.45
C GLN A 54 -8.56 4.10 8.18
N PRO A 55 -7.80 5.19 8.38
CA PRO A 55 -6.34 5.15 8.23
C PRO A 55 -5.66 4.10 9.13
N VAL A 56 -6.28 3.78 10.28
CA VAL A 56 -5.79 2.73 11.19
C VAL A 56 -5.89 1.33 10.56
N ASP A 57 -6.97 1.01 9.83
CA ASP A 57 -7.09 -0.27 9.12
C ASP A 57 -5.94 -0.48 8.13
N VAL A 58 -5.54 0.59 7.44
CA VAL A 58 -4.44 0.54 6.47
C VAL A 58 -3.10 0.38 7.18
N MET A 59 -2.86 1.15 8.25
CA MET A 59 -1.62 1.07 9.03
C MET A 59 -1.46 -0.28 9.73
N GLU A 60 -2.55 -0.91 10.17
CA GLU A 60 -2.53 -2.28 10.69
C GLU A 60 -1.98 -3.26 9.66
N VAL A 61 -2.43 -3.17 8.40
CA VAL A 61 -1.92 -4.03 7.31
C VAL A 61 -0.44 -3.73 7.02
N VAL A 62 -0.06 -2.46 6.96
CA VAL A 62 1.33 -2.03 6.72
C VAL A 62 2.28 -2.55 7.80
N THR A 63 1.85 -2.53 9.07
CA THR A 63 2.67 -2.97 10.20
C THR A 63 2.64 -4.48 10.41
N PHE A 64 1.59 -5.16 9.96
CA PHE A 64 1.46 -6.61 10.07
C PHE A 64 2.35 -7.37 9.07
N TYR A 65 2.43 -6.93 7.82
CA TYR A 65 3.23 -7.58 6.78
C TYR A 65 4.63 -6.99 6.69
N ASN A 66 5.65 -7.83 6.89
CA ASN A 66 7.07 -7.45 6.86
C ASN A 66 7.60 -6.92 5.51
N MET A 67 6.82 -7.04 4.43
CA MET A 67 7.19 -6.56 3.10
C MET A 67 6.77 -5.11 2.85
N PHE A 68 6.06 -4.48 3.80
CA PHE A 68 5.77 -3.04 3.77
C PHE A 68 6.66 -2.27 4.75
N TYR A 69 6.97 -1.04 4.37
CA TYR A 69 7.86 -0.14 5.09
C TYR A 69 7.11 1.14 5.41
N ALA A 70 7.02 1.51 6.70
CA ALA A 70 6.38 2.75 7.13
C ALA A 70 7.32 3.97 7.11
N SER A 71 8.61 3.74 6.89
CA SER A 71 9.66 4.76 6.88
C SER A 71 10.60 4.57 5.69
N PRO A 72 11.30 5.63 5.24
CA PRO A 72 12.26 5.53 4.14
C PRO A 72 13.32 4.45 4.38
N GLY A 73 13.64 3.70 3.33
CA GLY A 73 14.64 2.64 3.31
C GLY A 73 15.66 2.79 2.19
N GLY A 74 16.51 1.78 2.01
CA GLY A 74 17.42 1.72 0.87
C GLY A 74 16.68 1.53 -0.45
N ARG A 75 17.27 1.96 -1.57
CA ARG A 75 16.68 1.73 -2.91
C ARG A 75 16.49 0.25 -3.25
N HIS A 76 17.27 -0.62 -2.63
CA HIS A 76 17.23 -2.06 -2.84
C HIS A 76 17.12 -2.76 -1.49
N HIS A 77 16.18 -3.68 -1.37
CA HIS A 77 15.97 -4.52 -0.20
C HIS A 77 16.39 -5.96 -0.55
N ALA A 78 17.40 -6.48 0.15
CA ALA A 78 17.84 -7.87 0.00
C ALA A 78 17.22 -8.71 1.13
N TYR A 79 16.33 -9.64 0.77
CA TYR A 79 15.76 -10.60 1.70
C TYR A 79 16.60 -11.88 1.67
N VAL A 80 17.10 -12.29 2.83
CA VAL A 80 17.91 -13.51 2.99
C VAL A 80 17.08 -14.57 3.69
N CYS A 81 16.95 -15.75 3.08
CA CYS A 81 16.32 -16.90 3.71
C CYS A 81 17.20 -17.39 4.87
N THR A 82 16.62 -17.56 6.07
CA THR A 82 17.32 -18.01 7.27
C THR A 82 16.74 -19.29 7.87
N ASN A 83 15.87 -19.97 7.13
CA ASN A 83 15.26 -21.25 7.50
C ASN A 83 15.90 -22.40 6.71
#